data_AF-A0A924NC51-F1
#
_entry.id   AF-A0A924NC51-F1
#
_cell.length_a   1.000
_cell.length_b   1.000
_cell.length_c   1.000
_cell.angle_alpha   90.00
_cell.angle_beta   90.00
_cell.angle_gamma   90.00
#
_symmetry.space_group_name_H-M   'P 1'
#
loop_
_entity.id
_entity.type
_entity.pdbx_description
1 polymer ?
#
loop_
_entity_poly.entity_id
_entity_poly.type
_entity_poly.pdbx_seq_one_letter_code
_entity_poly.pdbx_strand_id
1 'polypeptide(L)'
;PFAQLFAKALANHPLEGEAGKLAFRIEMLSTDYKRFAQAHISSDTEETFIAALARGQFAGVVAPDSLGRAILPAFTAPVPSAEALVLLNQGRVGEAVLMAIDRVGRGVQGDLTGVTEGLSLLRHIGLEDVARRTALQLMLLERRG
;
A
#
# COMPACT_ATOMS: atom_id res chain seq x y z
N PRO A 1 9.27 -0.20 13.71
CA PRO A 1 9.80 -1.05 14.81
C PRO A 1 8.72 -1.87 15.53
N PHE A 2 7.61 -1.26 15.97
CA PHE A 2 6.57 -1.96 16.74
C PHE A 2 5.97 -3.17 16.01
N ALA A 3 5.39 -2.96 14.82
CA ALA A 3 4.77 -4.04 14.05
C ALA A 3 5.73 -5.21 13.77
N GLN A 4 7.00 -4.91 13.51
CA GLN A 4 8.02 -5.94 13.29
C GLN A 4 8.24 -6.84 14.51
N LEU A 5 8.18 -6.27 15.71
CA LEU A 5 8.44 -7.00 16.95
C LEU A 5 7.24 -7.87 17.35
N PHE A 6 6.02 -7.40 17.11
CA PHE A 6 4.81 -8.03 17.66
C PHE A 6 4.00 -8.86 16.65
N ALA A 7 4.13 -8.65 15.34
CA ALA A 7 3.32 -9.35 14.33
C ALA A 7 3.36 -10.88 14.46
N LYS A 8 4.56 -11.46 14.65
CA LYS A 8 4.69 -12.92 14.81
C LYS A 8 4.04 -13.45 16.08
N ALA A 9 4.13 -12.71 17.18
CA ALA A 9 3.52 -13.10 18.44
C ALA A 9 1.99 -13.06 18.34
N LEU A 10 1.44 -11.99 17.75
CA LEU A 10 0.00 -11.84 17.53
C LEU A 10 -0.57 -12.95 16.64
N ALA A 11 0.12 -13.31 15.56
CA ALA A 11 -0.30 -14.37 14.66
C ALA A 11 -0.35 -15.78 15.29
N ASN A 12 0.33 -15.98 16.43
CA ASN A 12 0.31 -17.27 17.14
C ASN A 12 -0.90 -17.40 18.09
N HIS A 13 -1.74 -16.37 18.19
CA HIS A 13 -2.94 -16.38 19.00
C HIS A 13 -4.20 -16.32 18.12
N PRO A 14 -5.24 -17.12 18.40
CA PRO A 14 -6.51 -17.06 17.68
C PRO A 14 -7.30 -15.82 18.14
N LEU A 15 -6.90 -14.64 17.65
CA LEU A 15 -7.54 -13.37 17.97
C LEU A 15 -8.74 -13.16 17.04
N GLU A 16 -9.90 -12.87 17.63
CA GLU A 16 -11.15 -12.66 16.92
C GLU A 16 -11.70 -11.25 17.17
N GLY A 17 -12.73 -10.87 16.42
CA GLY A 17 -13.40 -9.57 16.52
C GLY A 17 -12.42 -8.40 16.35
N GLU A 18 -12.57 -7.36 17.16
CA GLU A 18 -11.74 -6.15 17.07
C GLU A 18 -10.26 -6.40 17.36
N ALA A 19 -9.94 -7.38 18.22
CA ALA A 19 -8.56 -7.75 18.49
C ALA A 19 -7.90 -8.43 17.27
N GLY A 20 -8.65 -9.30 16.58
CA GLY A 20 -8.22 -9.92 15.32
C GLY A 20 -7.96 -8.88 14.22
N LYS A 21 -8.89 -7.94 14.03
CA LYS A 21 -8.73 -6.83 13.07
C LYS A 21 -7.49 -5.99 13.36
N LEU A 22 -7.26 -5.65 14.63
CA LEU A 22 -6.07 -4.90 15.04
C LEU A 22 -4.79 -5.70 14.80
N ALA A 23 -4.78 -6.99 15.12
CA ALA A 23 -3.65 -7.88 14.87
C ALA A 23 -3.30 -7.93 13.38
N PHE A 24 -4.30 -8.14 12.52
CA PHE A 24 -4.12 -8.11 11.07
C PHE A 24 -3.51 -6.78 10.59
N ARG A 25 -4.03 -5.64 11.06
CA ARG A 25 -3.47 -4.31 10.73
C ARG A 25 -2.00 -4.17 11.16
N ILE A 26 -1.64 -4.68 12.34
CA ILE A 26 -0.25 -4.67 12.81
C ILE A 26 0.63 -5.56 11.93
N GLU A 27 0.17 -6.75 11.57
CA GLU A 27 0.88 -7.67 10.69
C GLU A 27 1.14 -7.07 9.31
N MET A 28 0.18 -6.32 8.76
CA MET A 28 0.30 -5.63 7.48
C MET A 28 1.35 -4.51 7.47
N LEU A 29 1.73 -4.01 8.64
CA LEU A 29 2.81 -3.02 8.80
C LEU A 29 4.19 -3.65 9.06
N SER A 30 4.29 -4.99 9.11
CA SER A 30 5.54 -5.71 9.31
C SER A 30 6.27 -6.01 7.99
N THR A 31 7.53 -6.44 8.05
CA THR A 31 8.25 -6.90 6.85
C THR A 31 7.65 -8.16 6.24
N ASP A 32 6.99 -8.97 7.07
CA ASP A 32 6.42 -10.27 6.72
C ASP A 32 4.95 -10.18 6.25
N TYR A 33 4.46 -8.95 6.00
CA TYR A 33 3.08 -8.68 5.62
C TYR A 33 2.54 -9.60 4.51
N LYS A 34 3.36 -9.94 3.51
CA LYS A 34 2.95 -10.86 2.42
C LYS A 34 2.56 -12.24 2.94
N ARG A 35 3.31 -12.77 3.90
CA ARG A 35 3.07 -14.10 4.50
C ARG A 35 1.80 -14.10 5.31
N PHE A 36 1.63 -13.08 6.17
CA PHE A 36 0.41 -12.93 6.97
C PHE A 36 -0.82 -12.75 6.09
N ALA A 37 -0.70 -11.95 5.02
CA ALA A 37 -1.80 -11.74 4.10
C ALA A 37 -2.22 -13.04 3.40
N GLN A 38 -1.32 -13.99 3.11
CA GLN A 38 -1.73 -15.27 2.52
C GLN A 38 -2.63 -16.10 3.44
N ALA A 39 -2.41 -16.03 4.76
CA ALA A 39 -3.18 -16.79 5.74
C ALA A 39 -4.47 -16.10 6.19
N HIS A 40 -4.62 -14.78 5.93
CA HIS A 40 -5.75 -14.00 6.43
C HIS A 40 -7.06 -14.28 5.69
N ILE A 41 -8.14 -14.43 6.44
CA ILE A 41 -9.51 -14.48 5.90
C ILE A 41 -10.15 -13.11 6.19
N SER A 42 -10.36 -12.32 5.14
CA SER A 42 -10.90 -10.97 5.26
C SER A 42 -12.35 -11.00 5.74
N SER A 43 -12.65 -10.17 6.74
CA SER A 43 -13.98 -10.06 7.34
C SER A 43 -14.85 -8.97 6.73
N ASP A 44 -14.24 -7.99 6.05
CA ASP A 44 -14.93 -6.87 5.42
C ASP A 44 -14.20 -6.37 4.15
N THR A 45 -14.78 -5.38 3.47
CA THR A 45 -14.22 -4.78 2.25
C THR A 45 -12.86 -4.11 2.50
N GLU A 46 -12.64 -3.51 3.67
CA GLU A 46 -11.39 -2.82 4.00
C GLU A 46 -10.25 -3.84 4.14
N GLU A 47 -10.47 -4.91 4.91
CA GLU A 47 -9.51 -6.01 5.04
C GLU A 47 -9.26 -6.73 3.72
N THR A 48 -10.30 -6.87 2.89
CA THR A 48 -10.17 -7.46 1.55
C THR A 48 -9.23 -6.62 0.69
N PHE A 49 -9.39 -5.29 0.72
CA PHE A 49 -8.53 -4.37 -0.02
C PHE A 49 -7.08 -4.36 0.49
N ILE A 50 -6.88 -4.36 1.81
CA ILE A 50 -5.56 -4.40 2.44
C ILE A 50 -4.86 -5.73 2.13
N ALA A 51 -5.57 -6.86 2.23
CA ALA A 51 -5.03 -8.16 1.87
C ALA A 51 -4.68 -8.24 0.37
N ALA A 52 -5.51 -7.64 -0.50
CA ALA A 52 -5.25 -7.53 -1.93
C ALA A 52 -3.97 -6.74 -2.24
N LEU A 53 -3.74 -5.62 -1.56
CA LEU A 53 -2.49 -4.86 -1.65
C LEU A 53 -1.28 -5.70 -1.26
N ALA A 54 -1.40 -6.41 -0.14
CA ALA A 54 -0.33 -7.25 0.37
C ALA A 54 0.02 -8.40 -0.58
N ARG A 55 -1.01 -9.11 -1.07
CA ARG A 55 -0.89 -10.23 -2.02
C ARG A 55 -0.54 -9.77 -3.43
N GLY A 56 -0.95 -8.57 -3.82
CA GLY A 56 -0.84 -8.05 -5.18
C GLY A 56 -1.87 -8.64 -6.13
N GLN A 57 -3.04 -8.96 -5.60
CA GLN A 57 -4.11 -9.64 -6.32
C GLN A 57 -5.36 -8.78 -6.21
N PHE A 58 -5.74 -8.15 -7.30
CA PHE A 58 -6.82 -7.14 -7.33
C PHE A 58 -8.06 -7.59 -8.10
N ALA A 59 -8.10 -8.86 -8.53
CA ALA A 59 -9.26 -9.40 -9.24
C ALA A 59 -10.51 -9.35 -8.35
N GLY A 60 -11.54 -8.63 -8.80
CA GLY A 60 -12.80 -8.47 -8.07
C GLY A 60 -12.72 -7.62 -6.80
N VAL A 61 -11.61 -6.92 -6.56
CA VAL A 61 -11.42 -6.10 -5.35
C VAL A 61 -12.09 -4.75 -5.50
N VAL A 62 -12.89 -4.38 -4.49
CA VAL A 62 -13.58 -3.08 -4.42
C VAL A 62 -12.81 -2.15 -3.50
N ALA A 63 -12.60 -0.91 -3.95
CA ALA A 63 -11.97 0.12 -3.12
C ALA A 63 -12.92 0.57 -1.98
N PRO A 64 -12.47 0.57 -0.71
CA PRO A 64 -13.33 0.86 0.44
C PRO A 64 -13.66 2.35 0.60
N ASP A 65 -12.82 3.26 0.09
CA ASP A 65 -12.96 4.71 0.25
C ASP A 65 -12.30 5.50 -0.90
N SER A 66 -12.16 6.83 -0.76
CA SER A 66 -11.49 7.70 -1.74
C SER A 66 -10.00 7.38 -1.91
N LEU A 67 -9.29 7.07 -0.81
CA LEU A 67 -7.88 6.71 -0.85
C LEU A 67 -7.67 5.37 -1.56
N GLY A 68 -8.47 4.36 -1.23
CA GLY A 68 -8.47 3.08 -1.93
C GLY A 68 -8.75 3.23 -3.44
N ARG A 69 -9.65 4.15 -3.82
CA ARG A 69 -9.93 4.47 -5.24
C ARG A 69 -8.74 5.12 -5.94
N ALA A 70 -7.90 5.86 -5.23
CA ALA A 70 -6.66 6.43 -5.76
C ALA A 70 -5.54 5.38 -5.84
N ILE A 71 -5.47 4.47 -4.87
CA ILE A 71 -4.46 3.42 -4.82
C ILE A 71 -4.70 2.34 -5.90
N LEU A 72 -5.95 1.93 -6.11
CA LEU A 72 -6.28 0.77 -6.96
C LEU A 72 -5.75 0.86 -8.41
N PRO A 73 -5.88 2.00 -9.14
CA PRO A 73 -5.35 2.14 -10.49
C PRO A 73 -3.83 1.95 -10.55
N ALA A 74 -3.09 2.42 -9.54
CA ALA A 74 -1.64 2.26 -9.50
C ALA A 74 -1.21 0.78 -9.49
N PHE A 75 -2.02 -0.12 -8.95
CA PHE A 75 -1.69 -1.54 -8.91
C PHE A 75 -2.27 -2.37 -10.07
N THR A 76 -3.39 -1.93 -10.65
CA THR A 76 -4.08 -2.65 -11.72
C THR A 76 -3.63 -2.22 -13.12
N ALA A 77 -3.38 -0.93 -13.31
CA ALA A 77 -2.92 -0.36 -14.58
C ALA A 77 -2.02 0.86 -14.28
N PRO A 78 -0.78 0.66 -13.78
CA PRO A 78 0.11 1.77 -13.42
C PRO A 78 0.44 2.63 -14.63
N VAL A 79 0.15 3.93 -14.54
CA VAL A 79 0.53 4.93 -15.55
C VAL A 79 1.30 6.06 -14.85
N PRO A 80 2.62 6.18 -15.06
CA PRO A 80 3.38 7.33 -14.58
C PRO A 80 2.92 8.63 -15.25
N SER A 81 3.10 9.75 -14.56
CA SER A 81 2.84 11.07 -15.14
C SER A 81 3.78 11.37 -16.32
N ALA A 82 3.38 12.28 -17.21
CA ALA A 82 4.21 12.70 -18.34
C ALA A 82 5.58 13.25 -17.88
N GLU A 83 5.58 14.02 -16.78
CA GLU A 83 6.79 14.53 -16.13
C GLU A 83 7.73 13.39 -15.69
N ALA A 84 7.17 12.32 -15.10
CA ALA A 84 7.94 11.16 -14.71
C ALA A 84 8.60 10.48 -15.90
N LEU A 85 7.83 10.29 -16.98
CA LEU A 85 8.34 9.66 -18.20
C LEU A 85 9.47 10.47 -18.83
N VAL A 86 9.40 11.81 -18.79
CA VAL A 86 10.50 12.67 -19.25
C VAL A 86 11.77 12.42 -18.43
N LEU A 87 11.69 12.36 -17.10
CA LEU A 87 12.85 12.08 -16.24
C LEU A 87 13.44 10.70 -16.54
N LEU A 88 12.61 9.67 -16.68
CA LEU A 88 13.05 8.32 -16.99
C LEU A 88 13.73 8.23 -18.36
N ASN A 89 13.15 8.85 -19.38
CA ASN A 89 13.72 8.88 -20.73
C ASN A 89 15.07 9.63 -20.79
N GLN A 90 15.32 10.54 -19.86
CA GLN A 90 16.59 11.25 -19.70
C GLN A 90 17.61 10.50 -18.82
N GLY A 91 17.28 9.30 -18.33
CA GLY A 91 18.14 8.54 -17.41
C GLY A 91 18.20 9.11 -15.99
N ARG A 92 17.32 10.06 -15.63
CA ARG A 92 17.29 10.75 -14.33
C ARG A 92 16.44 9.99 -13.30
N VAL A 93 16.75 8.70 -13.11
CA VAL A 93 15.96 7.79 -12.28
C VAL A 93 15.90 8.26 -10.81
N GLY A 94 16.99 8.80 -10.28
CA GLY A 94 17.02 9.31 -8.90
C GLY A 94 16.00 10.44 -8.66
N GLU A 95 15.85 11.35 -9.63
CA GLU A 95 14.87 12.43 -9.56
C GLU A 95 13.44 11.92 -9.71
N ALA A 96 13.22 10.92 -10.58
CA ALA A 96 11.93 10.26 -10.69
C ALA A 96 11.53 9.59 -9.36
N VAL A 97 12.47 8.96 -8.65
CA VAL A 97 12.22 8.38 -7.33
C VAL A 97 11.86 9.46 -6.29
N LEU A 98 12.63 10.55 -6.24
CA LEU A 98 12.33 11.67 -5.31
C LEU A 98 10.95 12.27 -5.61
N MET A 99 10.59 12.41 -6.88
CA MET A 99 9.27 12.85 -7.28
C MET A 99 8.18 11.87 -6.83
N ALA A 100 8.39 10.56 -6.95
CA ALA A 100 7.45 9.57 -6.44
C ALA A 100 7.25 9.71 -4.92
N ILE A 101 8.33 9.91 -4.17
CA ILE A 101 8.29 10.10 -2.71
C ILE A 101 7.49 11.36 -2.35
N ASP A 102 7.77 12.50 -3.00
CA ASP A 102 7.04 13.75 -2.78
C ASP A 102 5.54 13.60 -3.12
N ARG A 103 5.20 13.00 -4.26
CA ARG A 103 3.81 12.78 -4.70
C ARG A 103 3.01 11.90 -3.74
N VAL A 104 3.60 10.79 -3.28
CA VAL A 104 2.97 9.94 -2.25
C VAL A 104 2.86 10.70 -0.92
N GLY A 105 3.91 11.42 -0.52
CA GLY A 105 3.94 12.16 0.74
C GLY A 105 2.85 13.23 0.85
N ARG A 106 2.50 13.89 -0.26
CA ARG A 106 1.36 14.83 -0.33
C ARG A 106 0.01 14.15 -0.23
N GLY A 107 -0.07 12.84 -0.45
CA GLY A 107 -1.27 12.04 -0.21
C GLY A 107 -1.80 12.15 1.21
N VAL A 108 -0.89 12.28 2.19
CA VAL A 108 -1.21 12.55 3.61
C VAL A 108 -1.99 13.86 3.77
N GLN A 109 -1.75 14.83 2.89
CA GLN A 109 -2.42 16.14 2.89
C GLN A 109 -3.68 16.16 2.01
N GLY A 110 -4.10 15.00 1.48
CA GLY A 110 -5.30 14.85 0.65
C GLY A 110 -5.05 14.86 -0.86
N ASP A 111 -3.79 14.90 -1.33
CA ASP A 111 -3.48 14.80 -2.76
C ASP A 111 -3.57 13.34 -3.26
N LEU A 112 -4.81 12.90 -3.52
CA LEU A 112 -5.10 11.56 -4.02
C LEU A 112 -4.54 11.31 -5.44
N THR A 113 -4.43 12.35 -6.26
CA THR A 113 -3.84 12.24 -7.59
C THR A 113 -2.35 11.92 -7.47
N GLY A 114 -1.64 12.65 -6.59
CA GLY A 114 -0.24 12.40 -6.26
C GLY A 114 0.01 10.97 -5.76
N VAL A 115 -0.88 10.41 -4.92
CA VAL A 115 -0.78 9.00 -4.49
C VAL A 115 -0.80 8.06 -5.69
N THR A 116 -1.75 8.24 -6.60
CA THR A 116 -1.90 7.40 -7.79
C THR A 116 -0.65 7.46 -8.67
N GLU A 117 -0.17 8.67 -8.96
CA GLU A 117 1.00 8.91 -9.81
C GLU A 117 2.28 8.37 -9.20
N GLY A 118 2.51 8.64 -7.91
CA GLY A 118 3.72 8.23 -7.20
C GLY A 118 3.80 6.71 -7.06
N LEU A 119 2.70 6.04 -6.69
CA LEU A 119 2.65 4.58 -6.62
C LEU A 119 2.80 3.93 -8.01
N SER A 120 2.20 4.53 -9.05
CA SER A 120 2.37 4.07 -10.43
C SER A 120 3.81 4.17 -10.90
N LEU A 121 4.49 5.27 -10.57
CA LEU A 121 5.89 5.48 -10.90
C LEU A 121 6.80 4.47 -10.20
N LEU A 122 6.62 4.25 -8.89
CA LEU A 122 7.38 3.23 -8.15
C LEU A 122 7.24 1.84 -8.80
N ARG A 123 6.03 1.47 -9.20
CA ARG A 123 5.81 0.19 -9.89
C ARG A 123 6.43 0.14 -11.28
N HIS A 124 6.35 1.22 -12.03
CA HIS A 124 6.93 1.31 -13.37
C HIS A 124 8.45 1.11 -13.38
N ILE A 125 9.15 1.56 -12.33
CA ILE A 125 10.61 1.40 -12.19
C ILE A 125 11.03 0.14 -11.42
N GLY A 126 10.09 -0.78 -11.15
CA GLY A 126 10.37 -2.07 -10.50
C GLY A 126 10.42 -2.06 -8.98
N LEU A 127 10.07 -0.96 -8.31
CA LEU A 127 10.00 -0.85 -6.84
C LEU A 127 8.66 -1.35 -6.28
N GLU A 128 8.24 -2.54 -6.69
CA GLU A 128 6.93 -3.08 -6.34
C GLU A 128 6.71 -3.27 -4.84
N ASP A 129 7.71 -3.80 -4.12
CA ASP A 129 7.59 -4.01 -2.67
C ASP A 129 7.47 -2.69 -1.92
N VAL A 130 8.19 -1.65 -2.38
CA VAL A 130 8.10 -0.30 -1.83
C VAL A 130 6.70 0.25 -2.06
N ALA A 131 6.17 0.17 -3.29
CA ALA A 131 4.82 0.64 -3.60
C ALA A 131 3.76 -0.03 -2.71
N ARG A 132 3.84 -1.36 -2.52
CA ARG A 132 2.89 -2.11 -1.67
C ARG A 132 2.98 -1.67 -0.21
N ARG A 133 4.19 -1.62 0.37
CA ARG A 133 4.39 -1.19 1.76
C ARG A 133 3.91 0.23 1.99
N THR A 134 4.20 1.14 1.06
CA THR A 134 3.74 2.52 1.10
C THR A 134 2.21 2.60 1.06
N ALA A 135 1.57 1.88 0.13
CA ALA A 135 0.10 1.85 0.05
C ALA A 135 -0.55 1.26 1.32
N LEU A 136 0.05 0.21 1.90
CA LEU A 136 -0.41 -0.35 3.17
C LEU A 136 -0.28 0.66 4.32
N GLN A 137 0.83 1.39 4.40
CA GLN A 137 1.01 2.45 5.40
C GLN A 137 -0.02 3.56 5.24
N LEU A 138 -0.25 4.05 4.01
CA LEU A 138 -1.28 5.04 3.73
C LEU A 138 -2.66 4.56 4.19
N MET A 139 -3.04 3.32 3.87
CA MET A 139 -4.34 2.75 4.28
C MET A 139 -4.49 2.60 5.80
N LEU A 140 -3.39 2.32 6.52
CA LEU A 140 -3.44 1.87 7.92
C LEU A 140 -3.14 2.97 8.93
N LEU A 141 -2.33 3.97 8.56
CA LEU A 141 -1.85 5.02 9.47
C LEU A 141 -2.65 6.31 9.31
N GLU A 142 -3.04 6.68 8.09
CA GLU A 142 -3.72 7.96 7.81
C GLU A 142 -5.18 7.99 8.28
N ARG A 143 -5.79 6.82 8.51
CA ARG A 143 -7.14 6.70 9.10
C ARG A 143 -7.17 7.04 10.60
N ARG A 144 -6.04 7.42 11.21
CA ARG A 144 -5.93 7.76 12.65
C ARG A 144 -5.66 9.25 12.91
N GLY A 145 -5.70 10.10 11.88
CA GLY A 145 -5.65 11.56 11.97
C GLY A 145 -7.03 12.19 12.08
#